data_AF-C9SHL5-F1
#
_entry.id   AF-C9SHL5-F1
#
_cell.length_a   1.000
_cell.length_b   1.000
_cell.length_c   1.000
_cell.angle_alpha   90.00
_cell.angle_beta   90.00
_cell.angle_gamma   90.00
#
_symmetry.space_group_name_H-M   'P 1'
#
loop_
_entity.id
_entity.type
_entity.pdbx_description
1 polymer ?
#
loop_
_entity_poly.entity_id
_entity_poly.type
_entity_poly.pdbx_seq_one_letter_code
_entity_poly.pdbx_strand_id
1 'polypeptide(L)'
;MVRVIERLQQEADVQGGIILDSWADERDVVRRIKDVKSYPFSFLVQSFLPPQRGGTPRVNSPATGLGSTNQRQSEDEGVNMKEVDGVLSEIAVMLGRWSLYARFLAGKARDPETPEEADLVMPDLLTKSNLSRKVADKLTTPYNTMMTFFFRRSVEKAFQLDEQPAGLSLNLSKPIDTNSPNIISAVDDVMYVVSAVLQKSVSTFQRGVVTSVVSAIERVLTADFVGMVQRKMRDESFPKPLVSGGFPPEDKIIQFIVLINSLDTANEYLTRIIHSKTGGSEAAGGTTTGEGSLRESFPFERDATFVASSLETLLANFTAKTTELMNEGLQVLFNQVVKPRLRPVFSDTFRDTDYSFTEDELAEYAEQVGESEEQVLEQVPRRFEHGWDQLMKPVARLMTPHTFTTVHDITARYLARVLEQRAWKSRASAFGVIRMERDFSSIVGTVARGNYGVRELFAHTALDQPSRFPPIRDGRSRNERPRTAKVRYAAMKVRQRQPP
;
A
#
# COMPACT_ATOMS: atom_id res chain seq x y z
N MET A 1 -11.76 -12.00 -54.94
CA MET A 1 -10.74 -11.45 -54.00
C MET A 1 -10.12 -12.52 -53.11
N VAL A 2 -10.89 -13.42 -52.49
CA VAL A 2 -10.38 -14.43 -51.53
C VAL A 2 -9.22 -15.29 -52.08
N ARG A 3 -9.34 -15.87 -53.28
CA ARG A 3 -8.24 -16.65 -53.91
C ARG A 3 -6.94 -15.86 -54.18
N VAL A 4 -7.05 -14.55 -54.36
CA VAL A 4 -5.86 -13.67 -54.55
C VAL A 4 -5.21 -13.40 -53.21
N ILE A 5 -6.01 -13.17 -52.17
CA ILE A 5 -5.54 -13.03 -50.78
C ILE A 5 -4.83 -14.31 -50.30
N GLU A 6 -5.37 -15.49 -50.62
CA GLU A 6 -4.73 -16.77 -50.28
C GLU A 6 -3.35 -16.96 -50.94
N ARG A 7 -3.21 -16.61 -52.23
CA ARG A 7 -1.91 -16.67 -52.91
C ARG A 7 -0.91 -15.65 -52.35
N LEU A 8 -1.37 -14.44 -52.06
CA LEU A 8 -0.52 -13.42 -51.42
C LEU A 8 -0.12 -13.82 -50.00
N GLN A 9 -0.99 -14.52 -49.26
CA GLN A 9 -0.69 -15.06 -47.94
C GLN A 9 0.39 -16.14 -48.01
N GLN A 10 0.38 -17.00 -49.03
CA GLN A 10 1.44 -18.01 -49.22
C GLN A 10 2.81 -17.36 -49.45
N GLU A 11 2.87 -16.28 -50.25
CA GLU A 11 4.12 -15.54 -50.44
C GLU A 11 4.55 -14.81 -49.14
N ALA A 12 3.59 -14.23 -48.41
CA ALA A 12 3.85 -13.64 -47.09
C ALA A 12 4.39 -14.67 -46.10
N ASP A 13 3.90 -15.91 -46.13
CA ASP A 13 4.38 -17.02 -45.31
C ASP A 13 5.86 -17.35 -45.58
N VAL A 14 6.27 -17.32 -46.85
CA VAL A 14 7.66 -17.55 -47.24
C VAL A 14 8.54 -16.36 -46.87
N GLN A 15 8.23 -15.16 -47.37
CA GLN A 15 9.07 -13.98 -47.19
C GLN A 15 9.11 -13.50 -45.75
N GLY A 16 7.94 -13.38 -45.10
CA GLY A 16 7.84 -13.03 -43.69
C GLY A 16 8.55 -14.07 -42.81
N GLY A 17 8.47 -15.35 -43.19
CA GLY A 17 9.18 -16.41 -42.50
C GLY A 17 10.70 -16.28 -42.56
N ILE A 18 11.26 -15.93 -43.73
CA ILE A 18 12.71 -15.70 -43.91
C ILE A 18 13.16 -14.46 -43.14
N ILE A 19 12.37 -13.38 -43.16
CA ILE A 19 12.69 -12.15 -42.44
C ILE A 19 12.75 -12.39 -40.93
N LEU A 20 11.77 -13.11 -40.36
CA LEU A 20 11.75 -13.42 -38.93
C LEU A 20 12.90 -14.33 -38.51
N ASP A 21 13.25 -15.33 -39.33
CA ASP A 21 14.38 -16.21 -39.03
C ASP A 21 15.70 -15.43 -39.08
N SER A 22 15.91 -14.64 -40.14
CA SER A 22 17.13 -13.83 -40.31
C SER A 22 17.28 -12.81 -39.17
N TRP A 23 16.20 -12.13 -38.79
CA TRP A 23 16.22 -11.18 -37.67
C TRP A 23 16.48 -11.87 -36.33
N ALA A 24 15.85 -13.03 -36.08
CA ALA A 24 16.03 -13.76 -34.83
C ALA A 24 17.48 -14.26 -34.66
N ASP A 25 18.11 -14.64 -35.77
CA ASP A 25 19.52 -15.04 -35.82
C ASP A 25 20.45 -13.83 -35.67
N GLU A 26 20.19 -12.71 -36.37
CA GLU A 26 20.98 -11.47 -36.24
C GLU A 26 20.95 -10.89 -34.82
N ARG A 27 19.80 -11.00 -34.13
CA ARG A 27 19.64 -10.53 -32.75
C ARG A 27 20.03 -11.55 -31.69
N ASP A 28 20.49 -12.74 -32.08
CA ASP A 28 20.87 -13.84 -31.17
C ASP A 28 19.77 -14.15 -30.13
N VAL A 29 18.50 -14.12 -30.54
CA VAL A 29 17.34 -14.17 -29.62
C VAL A 29 17.37 -15.42 -28.74
N VAL A 30 17.75 -16.57 -29.29
CA VAL A 30 17.83 -17.85 -28.56
C VAL A 30 18.88 -17.79 -27.44
N ARG A 31 20.03 -17.18 -27.71
CA ARG A 31 21.10 -17.00 -26.72
C ARG A 31 20.64 -16.04 -25.63
N ARG A 32 20.06 -14.90 -26.00
CA ARG A 32 19.54 -13.91 -25.04
C ARG A 32 18.50 -14.51 -24.10
N ILE A 33 17.59 -15.36 -24.61
CA ILE A 33 16.63 -16.10 -23.78
C ILE A 33 17.34 -17.02 -22.78
N LYS A 34 18.39 -17.74 -23.21
CA LYS A 34 19.16 -18.61 -22.32
C LYS A 34 19.82 -17.81 -21.20
N ASP A 35 20.46 -16.69 -21.55
CA ASP A 35 21.16 -15.83 -20.61
C ASP A 35 20.17 -15.25 -19.58
N VAL A 36 19.06 -14.72 -20.05
CA VAL A 36 17.94 -14.22 -19.23
C VAL A 36 17.38 -15.29 -18.28
N LYS A 37 17.16 -16.52 -18.75
CA LYS A 37 16.64 -17.62 -17.91
C LYS A 37 17.66 -18.10 -16.88
N SER A 38 18.94 -17.98 -17.18
CA SER A 38 20.03 -18.39 -16.28
C SER A 38 20.38 -17.34 -15.23
N TYR A 39 19.80 -16.14 -15.32
CA TYR A 39 20.11 -15.06 -14.39
C TYR A 39 19.68 -15.44 -12.96
N PRO A 40 20.59 -15.39 -11.97
CA PRO A 40 20.35 -15.96 -10.63
C PRO A 40 19.44 -15.10 -9.76
N PHE A 41 19.27 -13.80 -10.07
CA PHE A 41 18.59 -12.83 -9.20
C PHE A 41 19.14 -12.87 -7.77
N SER A 42 20.46 -12.90 -7.62
CA SER A 42 21.13 -13.13 -6.33
C SER A 42 20.73 -12.12 -5.27
N PHE A 43 20.47 -10.85 -5.62
CA PHE A 43 20.04 -9.86 -4.64
C PHE A 43 18.64 -10.18 -4.10
N LEU A 44 17.71 -10.54 -4.99
CA LEU A 44 16.39 -11.03 -4.54
C LEU A 44 16.54 -12.34 -3.78
N VAL A 45 17.32 -13.33 -4.23
CA VAL A 45 17.43 -14.60 -3.51
C VAL A 45 18.06 -14.41 -2.12
N GLN A 46 19.13 -13.62 -2.01
CA GLN A 46 19.81 -13.34 -0.75
C GLN A 46 18.93 -12.55 0.21
N SER A 47 18.15 -11.59 -0.29
CA SER A 47 17.24 -10.84 0.56
C SER A 47 16.10 -11.71 1.11
N PHE A 48 15.81 -12.86 0.50
CA PHE A 48 14.78 -13.80 0.97
C PHE A 48 15.29 -14.82 1.99
N LEU A 49 16.60 -14.92 2.20
CA LEU A 49 17.19 -15.81 3.20
C LEU A 49 17.20 -15.16 4.59
N PRO A 50 17.00 -15.92 5.69
CA PRO A 50 17.17 -15.39 7.03
C PRO A 50 18.57 -14.81 7.20
N PRO A 51 18.75 -13.66 7.87
CA PRO A 51 20.08 -13.15 8.16
C PRO A 51 20.82 -14.24 8.97
N GLN A 52 21.85 -14.84 8.38
CA GLN A 52 22.72 -15.74 9.13
C GLN A 52 23.31 -14.91 10.26
N ARG A 53 22.87 -15.18 11.50
CA ARG A 53 23.55 -14.71 12.71
C ARG A 53 25.01 -15.14 12.57
N GLY A 54 25.91 -14.16 12.49
CA GLY A 54 27.32 -14.36 12.25
C GLY A 54 27.88 -15.48 13.12
N GLY A 55 28.17 -16.62 12.49
CA GLY A 55 29.01 -17.65 13.08
C GLY A 55 30.40 -17.06 13.25
N THR A 56 30.96 -17.17 14.45
CA THR A 56 32.34 -16.77 14.77
C THR A 56 33.29 -17.25 13.66
N PRO A 57 34.12 -16.37 13.06
CA PRO A 57 35.01 -16.76 11.98
C PRO A 57 36.03 -17.77 12.51
N ARG A 58 36.00 -18.99 11.95
CA ARG A 58 37.05 -19.99 12.18
C ARG A 58 38.33 -19.48 11.52
N VAL A 59 39.21 -18.91 12.33
CA VAL A 59 40.60 -18.59 11.98
C VAL A 59 41.33 -19.91 11.75
N ASN A 60 41.57 -20.26 10.48
CA ASN A 60 42.77 -20.93 9.96
C ASN A 60 42.50 -21.50 8.54
N SER A 61 42.58 -20.61 7.55
CA SER A 61 42.93 -20.94 6.16
C SER A 61 43.51 -19.67 5.51
N PRO A 62 44.70 -19.70 4.89
CA PRO A 62 45.24 -18.54 4.21
C PRO A 62 44.61 -18.46 2.80
N ALA A 63 43.56 -17.66 2.67
CA ALA A 63 43.00 -17.28 1.38
C ALA A 63 42.91 -15.75 1.32
N THR A 64 43.82 -15.16 0.55
CA THR A 64 43.71 -13.88 -0.18
C THR A 64 42.68 -12.89 0.37
N GLY A 65 43.12 -12.07 1.32
CA GLY A 65 42.41 -10.87 1.72
C GLY A 65 42.50 -9.80 0.62
N LEU A 66 41.39 -9.56 -0.07
CA LEU A 66 41.11 -8.28 -0.73
C LEU A 66 39.59 -8.08 -0.77
N GLY A 67 39.10 -7.10 0.00
CA GLY A 67 37.87 -6.34 -0.26
C GLY A 67 36.56 -7.10 -0.47
N SER A 68 35.81 -7.33 0.62
CA SER A 68 34.38 -7.72 0.61
C SER A 68 33.42 -6.66 0.03
N THR A 69 33.93 -5.67 -0.69
CA THR A 69 33.17 -4.62 -1.39
C THR A 69 33.09 -4.82 -2.90
N ASN A 70 33.90 -5.70 -3.50
CA ASN A 70 33.90 -5.94 -4.95
C ASN A 70 33.00 -7.08 -5.44
N GLN A 71 32.42 -7.89 -4.55
CA GLN A 71 31.54 -8.98 -4.97
C GLN A 71 30.14 -8.50 -5.42
N ARG A 72 29.77 -7.25 -5.10
CA ARG A 72 28.50 -6.63 -5.54
C ARG A 72 28.55 -6.04 -6.95
N GLN A 73 29.74 -5.79 -7.52
CA GLN A 73 29.87 -5.23 -8.87
C GLN A 73 29.93 -6.31 -9.97
N SER A 74 30.38 -7.54 -9.67
CA SER A 74 30.60 -8.56 -10.70
C SER A 74 29.34 -9.27 -11.22
N GLU A 75 28.17 -9.09 -10.59
CA GLU A 75 26.90 -9.69 -11.08
C GLU A 75 26.11 -8.78 -12.03
N ASP A 76 26.52 -7.51 -12.18
CA ASP A 76 25.82 -6.54 -13.04
C ASP A 76 26.23 -6.64 -14.52
N GLU A 77 27.19 -7.50 -14.86
CA GLU A 77 27.71 -7.67 -16.23
C GLU A 77 27.12 -8.86 -17.02
N GLY A 78 26.27 -9.71 -16.41
CA GLY A 78 25.82 -10.94 -17.08
C GLY A 78 24.83 -10.70 -18.25
N VAL A 79 23.92 -9.73 -18.10
CA VAL A 79 22.87 -9.45 -19.10
C VAL A 79 22.66 -7.94 -19.23
N ASN A 80 22.96 -7.37 -20.40
CA ASN A 80 22.79 -5.95 -20.66
C ASN A 80 21.32 -5.57 -20.83
N MET A 81 20.77 -4.86 -19.84
CA MET A 81 19.34 -4.48 -19.83
C MET A 81 18.94 -3.59 -21.00
N LYS A 82 19.84 -2.72 -21.47
CA LYS A 82 19.57 -1.81 -22.60
C LYS A 82 19.41 -2.59 -23.90
N GLU A 83 20.21 -3.63 -24.09
CA GLU A 83 20.08 -4.48 -25.28
C GLU A 83 18.82 -5.33 -25.24
N VAL A 84 18.48 -5.89 -24.06
CA VAL A 84 17.21 -6.60 -23.88
C VAL A 84 16.03 -5.69 -24.19
N ASP A 85 16.05 -4.44 -23.71
CA ASP A 85 15.02 -3.45 -24.01
C ASP A 85 14.97 -3.07 -25.50
N GLY A 86 16.12 -2.98 -26.16
CA GLY A 86 16.22 -2.77 -27.60
C GLY A 86 15.53 -3.88 -28.39
N VAL A 87 15.83 -5.14 -28.07
CA VAL A 87 15.19 -6.31 -28.71
C VAL A 87 13.69 -6.34 -28.39
N LEU A 88 13.27 -6.07 -27.15
CA LEU A 88 11.85 -5.98 -26.78
C LEU A 88 11.12 -4.90 -27.59
N SER A 89 11.76 -3.77 -27.83
CA SER A 89 11.19 -2.66 -28.61
C SER A 89 11.03 -3.03 -30.09
N GLU A 90 12.02 -3.70 -30.68
CA GLU A 90 11.92 -4.24 -32.04
C GLU A 90 10.78 -5.25 -32.16
N ILE A 91 10.71 -6.22 -31.23
CA ILE A 91 9.61 -7.20 -31.22
C ILE A 91 8.26 -6.52 -31.06
N ALA A 92 8.13 -5.54 -30.16
CA ALA A 92 6.87 -4.82 -29.95
C ALA A 92 6.36 -4.16 -31.25
N VAL A 93 7.26 -3.53 -32.01
CA VAL A 93 6.93 -2.93 -33.30
C VAL A 93 6.52 -4.00 -34.32
N MET A 94 7.21 -5.14 -34.38
CA MET A 94 6.86 -6.23 -35.29
C MET A 94 5.50 -6.86 -34.96
N LEU A 95 5.23 -7.08 -33.67
CA LEU A 95 3.93 -7.59 -33.18
C LEU A 95 2.80 -6.60 -33.46
N GLY A 96 3.04 -5.29 -33.29
CA GLY A 96 2.10 -4.22 -33.62
C GLY A 96 1.81 -4.14 -35.13
N ARG A 97 2.81 -4.35 -35.98
CA ARG A 97 2.60 -4.43 -37.44
C ARG A 97 1.84 -5.69 -37.83
N TRP A 98 2.14 -6.82 -37.19
CA TRP A 98 1.42 -8.08 -37.41
C TRP A 98 -0.06 -7.98 -37.03
N SER A 99 -0.39 -7.34 -35.91
CA SER A 99 -1.78 -7.15 -35.49
C SER A 99 -2.55 -6.21 -36.42
N LEU A 100 -1.91 -5.13 -36.91
CA LEU A 100 -2.50 -4.28 -37.95
C LEU A 100 -2.74 -5.02 -39.27
N TYR A 101 -1.80 -5.86 -39.68
CA TYR A 101 -1.95 -6.73 -40.85
C TYR A 101 -3.11 -7.72 -40.69
N ALA A 102 -3.18 -8.39 -39.53
CA ALA A 102 -4.27 -9.30 -39.21
C ALA A 102 -5.63 -8.58 -39.20
N ARG A 103 -5.71 -7.36 -38.64
CA ARG A 103 -6.91 -6.52 -38.63
C ARG A 103 -7.34 -6.15 -40.05
N PHE A 104 -6.38 -5.73 -40.90
CA PHE A 104 -6.65 -5.40 -42.29
C PHE A 104 -7.22 -6.59 -43.06
N LEU A 105 -6.62 -7.77 -42.91
CA LEU A 105 -7.10 -8.98 -43.57
C LEU A 105 -8.44 -9.45 -43.02
N ALA A 106 -8.67 -9.37 -41.71
CA ALA A 106 -9.96 -9.65 -41.11
C ALA A 106 -11.06 -8.75 -41.69
N GLY A 107 -10.79 -7.45 -41.82
CA GLY A 107 -11.72 -6.51 -42.46
C GLY A 107 -11.99 -6.82 -43.94
N LYS A 108 -11.02 -7.35 -44.68
CA LYS A 108 -11.19 -7.74 -46.10
C LYS A 108 -11.81 -9.12 -46.31
N ALA A 109 -11.67 -10.03 -45.35
CA ALA A 109 -12.26 -11.37 -45.36
C ALA A 109 -13.68 -11.40 -44.78
N ARG A 110 -14.16 -10.27 -44.27
CA ARG A 110 -15.48 -10.09 -43.68
C ARG A 110 -16.59 -10.24 -44.73
N ASP A 111 -17.66 -10.94 -44.34
CA ASP A 111 -18.84 -11.10 -45.19
C ASP A 111 -19.58 -9.75 -45.32
N PRO A 112 -19.86 -9.25 -46.55
CA PRO A 112 -20.60 -8.01 -46.76
C PRO A 112 -21.99 -7.97 -46.09
N GLU A 113 -22.58 -9.10 -45.73
CA GLU A 113 -23.87 -9.14 -45.01
C GLU A 113 -23.75 -8.96 -43.49
N THR A 114 -22.53 -8.95 -42.92
CA THR A 114 -22.36 -8.71 -41.47
C THR A 114 -22.48 -7.21 -41.13
N PRO A 115 -23.30 -6.81 -40.12
CA PRO A 115 -23.53 -5.40 -39.76
C PRO A 115 -22.24 -4.70 -39.33
N GLU A 116 -21.91 -3.50 -39.84
CA GLU A 116 -20.60 -2.83 -39.63
C GLU A 116 -20.10 -2.80 -38.18
N GLU A 117 -21.01 -2.74 -37.20
CA GLU A 117 -20.75 -2.78 -35.74
C GLU A 117 -20.33 -4.15 -35.17
N ALA A 118 -20.41 -5.23 -35.95
CA ALA A 118 -20.01 -6.57 -35.51
C ALA A 118 -18.48 -6.69 -35.35
N ASP A 119 -18.06 -7.38 -34.30
CA ASP A 119 -16.65 -7.63 -33.97
C ASP A 119 -15.91 -8.34 -35.12
N LEU A 120 -14.64 -7.99 -35.32
CA LEU A 120 -13.79 -8.71 -36.28
C LEU A 120 -13.45 -10.10 -35.74
N VAL A 121 -13.54 -11.11 -36.62
CA VAL A 121 -13.11 -12.49 -36.36
C VAL A 121 -11.83 -12.77 -37.13
N MET A 122 -10.88 -13.48 -36.49
CA MET A 122 -9.61 -13.81 -37.13
C MET A 122 -9.82 -14.83 -38.27
N PRO A 123 -9.43 -14.52 -39.53
CA PRO A 123 -9.64 -15.42 -40.67
C PRO A 123 -8.87 -16.74 -40.56
N ASP A 124 -9.49 -17.82 -41.05
CA ASP A 124 -8.91 -19.17 -41.11
C ASP A 124 -7.58 -19.25 -41.86
N LEU A 125 -7.38 -18.38 -42.86
CA LEU A 125 -6.14 -18.29 -43.63
C LEU A 125 -4.96 -17.81 -42.76
N LEU A 126 -5.21 -16.98 -41.74
CA LEU A 126 -4.20 -16.49 -40.81
C LEU A 126 -3.98 -17.45 -39.64
N THR A 127 -5.03 -18.09 -39.15
CA THR A 127 -4.89 -19.09 -38.07
C THR A 127 -4.10 -20.32 -38.54
N LYS A 128 -4.25 -20.72 -39.80
CA LYS A 128 -3.54 -21.86 -40.42
C LYS A 128 -2.21 -21.50 -41.09
N SER A 129 -1.87 -20.21 -41.16
CA SER A 129 -0.66 -19.71 -41.82
C SER A 129 0.62 -20.12 -41.06
N ASN A 130 1.69 -20.42 -41.82
CA ASN A 130 3.00 -20.70 -41.24
C ASN A 130 3.62 -19.44 -40.62
N LEU A 131 3.33 -18.27 -41.18
CA LEU A 131 3.81 -16.99 -40.63
C LEU A 131 3.26 -16.74 -39.23
N SER A 132 1.98 -17.02 -39.01
CA SER A 132 1.33 -16.88 -37.69
C SER A 132 2.03 -17.73 -36.63
N ARG A 133 2.39 -18.97 -36.97
CA ARG A 133 3.18 -19.85 -36.09
C ARG A 133 4.57 -19.28 -35.81
N LYS A 134 5.26 -18.80 -36.84
CA LYS A 134 6.58 -18.17 -36.68
C LYS A 134 6.53 -16.91 -35.83
N VAL A 135 5.50 -16.08 -35.96
CA VAL A 135 5.28 -14.91 -35.09
C VAL A 135 5.13 -15.35 -33.63
N ALA A 136 4.35 -16.39 -33.35
CA ALA A 136 4.21 -16.91 -32.00
C ALA A 136 5.54 -17.44 -31.41
N ASP A 137 6.31 -18.19 -32.22
CA ASP A 137 7.53 -18.85 -31.78
C ASP A 137 8.73 -17.89 -31.66
N LYS A 138 8.88 -16.96 -32.61
CA LYS A 138 10.06 -16.08 -32.73
C LYS A 138 9.85 -14.69 -32.12
N LEU A 139 8.60 -14.25 -31.94
CA LEU A 139 8.29 -12.93 -31.39
C LEU A 139 7.55 -13.04 -30.05
N THR A 140 6.36 -13.64 -30.01
CA THR A 140 5.50 -13.67 -28.82
C THR A 140 6.18 -14.38 -27.63
N THR A 141 6.69 -15.60 -27.85
CA THR A 141 7.31 -16.40 -26.78
C THR A 141 8.60 -15.75 -26.22
N PRO A 142 9.54 -15.29 -27.08
CA PRO A 142 10.71 -14.54 -26.64
C PRO A 142 10.34 -13.24 -25.91
N TYR A 143 9.37 -12.48 -26.42
CA TYR A 143 8.92 -11.23 -25.81
C TYR A 143 8.42 -11.45 -24.39
N ASN A 144 7.51 -12.41 -24.17
CA ASN A 144 6.96 -12.68 -22.84
C ASN A 144 8.07 -13.08 -21.84
N THR A 145 9.03 -13.89 -22.29
CA THR A 145 10.16 -14.34 -21.47
C THR A 145 11.08 -13.18 -21.10
N MET A 146 11.52 -12.42 -22.10
CA MET A 146 12.44 -11.29 -21.90
C MET A 146 11.78 -10.14 -21.14
N MET A 147 10.49 -9.89 -21.36
CA MET A 147 9.74 -8.85 -20.66
C MET A 147 9.59 -9.18 -19.17
N THR A 148 9.27 -10.44 -18.85
CA THR A 148 9.20 -10.90 -17.45
C THR A 148 10.53 -10.68 -16.73
N PHE A 149 11.65 -11.02 -17.38
CA PHE A 149 12.98 -10.78 -16.84
C PHE A 149 13.30 -9.30 -16.71
N PHE A 150 13.04 -8.51 -17.76
CA PHE A 150 13.28 -7.08 -17.81
C PHE A 150 12.59 -6.39 -16.63
N PHE A 151 11.32 -6.70 -16.41
CA PHE A 151 10.54 -6.15 -15.31
C PHE A 151 11.12 -6.57 -13.95
N ARG A 152 11.33 -7.88 -13.75
CA ARG A 152 11.85 -8.41 -12.48
C ARG A 152 13.22 -7.84 -12.12
N ARG A 153 14.13 -7.74 -13.09
CA ARG A 153 15.47 -7.17 -12.88
C ARG A 153 15.42 -5.65 -12.67
N SER A 154 14.46 -4.95 -13.27
CA SER A 154 14.23 -3.53 -12.97
C SER A 154 13.78 -3.32 -11.52
N VAL A 155 12.89 -4.17 -11.01
CA VAL A 155 12.49 -4.16 -9.59
C VAL A 155 13.69 -4.46 -8.68
N GLU A 156 14.51 -5.46 -9.04
CA GLU A 156 15.74 -5.77 -8.29
C GLU A 156 16.69 -4.57 -8.25
N LYS A 157 16.94 -3.91 -9.40
CA LYS A 157 17.80 -2.72 -9.45
C LYS A 157 17.24 -1.54 -8.65
N ALA A 158 15.93 -1.31 -8.71
CA ALA A 158 15.29 -0.26 -7.91
C ALA A 158 15.56 -0.47 -6.41
N PHE A 159 15.47 -1.71 -5.92
CA PHE A 159 15.79 -2.01 -4.52
C PHE A 159 17.30 -1.99 -4.19
N GLN A 160 18.17 -2.22 -5.17
CA GLN A 160 19.63 -2.10 -4.99
C GLN A 160 20.06 -0.63 -4.84
N LEU A 161 19.36 0.28 -5.51
CA LEU A 161 19.60 1.73 -5.48
C LEU A 161 18.66 2.46 -4.52
N ASP A 162 17.93 1.72 -3.68
CA ASP A 162 16.92 2.28 -2.78
C ASP A 162 17.55 3.15 -1.70
N GLU A 163 17.07 4.38 -1.61
CA GLU A 163 17.49 5.36 -0.61
C GLU A 163 16.32 5.75 0.28
N GLN A 164 16.62 5.93 1.57
CA GLN A 164 15.63 6.41 2.53
C GLN A 164 15.60 7.94 2.54
N PRO A 165 14.41 8.55 2.69
CA PRO A 165 14.29 10.00 2.80
C PRO A 165 15.10 10.52 4.00
N ALA A 166 15.99 11.47 3.72
CA ALA A 166 16.84 12.10 4.72
C ALA A 166 16.09 13.20 5.50
N GLY A 167 16.60 13.57 6.68
CA GLY A 167 16.08 14.71 7.45
C GLY A 167 14.79 14.44 8.23
N LEU A 168 14.24 13.21 8.19
CA LEU A 168 13.08 12.84 8.98
C LEU A 168 13.43 12.77 10.48
N SER A 169 12.51 13.24 11.32
CA SER A 169 12.61 13.13 12.77
C SER A 169 11.22 13.01 13.38
N LEU A 170 11.12 12.50 14.60
CA LEU A 170 9.95 12.58 15.47
C LEU A 170 9.99 13.82 16.38
N ASN A 171 11.09 14.59 16.41
CA ASN A 171 11.15 15.80 17.20
C ASN A 171 10.46 16.99 16.49
N LEU A 172 9.34 17.45 17.04
CA LEU A 172 8.55 18.59 16.54
C LEU A 172 9.37 19.87 16.31
N SER A 173 10.47 20.08 17.05
CA SER A 173 11.31 21.26 16.91
C SER A 173 12.18 21.24 15.65
N LYS A 174 12.37 20.07 15.03
CA LYS A 174 13.12 19.94 13.77
C LYS A 174 12.15 20.07 12.59
N PRO A 175 12.38 21.02 11.66
CA PRO A 175 11.63 21.08 10.41
C PRO A 175 11.91 19.83 9.58
N ILE A 176 10.93 19.44 8.78
CA ILE A 176 11.03 18.34 7.83
C ILE A 176 10.95 18.97 6.45
N ASP A 177 12.07 18.98 5.72
CA ASP A 177 12.19 19.63 4.40
C ASP A 177 11.77 18.72 3.23
N THR A 178 11.08 17.59 3.50
CA THR A 178 10.65 16.67 2.44
C THR A 178 9.29 17.03 1.86
N ASN A 179 9.22 17.01 0.52
CA ASN A 179 7.96 16.97 -0.21
C ASN A 179 7.22 15.67 0.16
N SER A 180 5.99 15.77 0.65
CA SER A 180 5.12 14.61 0.87
C SER A 180 4.86 13.86 -0.45
N PRO A 181 4.72 12.52 -0.44
CA PRO A 181 4.77 11.60 0.70
C PRO A 181 6.20 11.08 1.03
N ASN A 182 6.46 10.79 2.31
CA ASN A 182 7.73 10.19 2.76
C ASN A 182 7.76 8.68 2.46
N ILE A 183 8.27 8.32 1.28
CA ILE A 183 8.36 6.94 0.77
C ILE A 183 9.82 6.57 0.46
N ILE A 184 10.06 5.27 0.20
CA ILE A 184 11.35 4.81 -0.33
C ILE A 184 11.45 5.11 -1.84
N SER A 185 12.64 5.45 -2.34
CA SER A 185 12.82 5.82 -3.76
C SER A 185 12.48 4.68 -4.72
N ALA A 186 12.63 3.42 -4.29
CA ALA A 186 12.28 2.26 -5.11
C ALA A 186 10.80 2.21 -5.54
N VAL A 187 9.89 2.86 -4.81
CA VAL A 187 8.45 2.88 -5.18
C VAL A 187 8.25 3.63 -6.49
N ASP A 188 8.84 4.81 -6.63
CA ASP A 188 8.71 5.65 -7.82
C ASP A 188 9.28 4.94 -9.05
N ASP A 189 10.49 4.38 -8.91
CA ASP A 189 11.17 3.65 -9.99
C ASP A 189 10.36 2.42 -10.44
N VAL A 190 9.88 1.61 -9.50
CA VAL A 190 9.08 0.41 -9.81
C VAL A 190 7.79 0.78 -10.51
N MET A 191 7.05 1.78 -10.01
CA MET A 191 5.77 2.19 -10.60
C MET A 191 5.95 2.85 -11.96
N TYR A 192 7.03 3.60 -12.15
CA TYR A 192 7.43 4.11 -13.47
C TYR A 192 7.67 2.96 -14.46
N VAL A 193 8.43 1.93 -14.06
CA VAL A 193 8.67 0.76 -14.91
C VAL A 193 7.37 -0.01 -15.20
N VAL A 194 6.47 -0.17 -14.23
CA VAL A 194 5.14 -0.78 -14.45
C VAL A 194 4.40 -0.04 -15.57
N SER A 195 4.32 1.29 -15.49
CA SER A 195 3.66 2.11 -16.51
C SER A 195 4.30 1.92 -17.89
N ALA A 196 5.63 1.94 -17.96
CA ALA A 196 6.38 1.77 -19.20
C ALA A 196 6.19 0.38 -19.83
N VAL A 197 6.25 -0.68 -19.03
CA VAL A 197 6.05 -2.07 -19.48
C VAL A 197 4.61 -2.29 -19.94
N LEU A 198 3.62 -1.79 -19.21
CA LEU A 198 2.21 -1.85 -19.63
C LEU A 198 2.01 -1.12 -20.96
N GLN A 199 2.51 0.12 -21.10
CA GLN A 199 2.40 0.87 -22.35
C GLN A 199 3.02 0.12 -23.53
N LYS A 200 4.24 -0.41 -23.37
CA LYS A 200 4.94 -1.17 -24.41
C LYS A 200 4.21 -2.48 -24.77
N SER A 201 3.59 -3.13 -23.79
CA SER A 201 2.80 -4.35 -24.04
C SER A 201 1.51 -4.04 -24.80
N VAL A 202 0.81 -2.95 -24.44
CA VAL A 202 -0.44 -2.54 -25.11
C VAL A 202 -0.18 -2.12 -26.55
N SER A 203 0.97 -1.49 -26.84
CA SER A 203 1.35 -1.12 -28.22
C SER A 203 1.59 -2.31 -29.16
N THR A 204 1.65 -3.55 -28.64
CA THR A 204 1.68 -4.74 -29.49
C THR A 204 0.32 -5.05 -30.12
N PHE A 205 -0.76 -4.53 -29.53
CA PHE A 205 -2.15 -4.82 -29.89
C PHE A 205 -2.47 -6.33 -29.90
N GLN A 206 -1.79 -7.12 -29.07
CA GLN A 206 -2.03 -8.55 -28.93
C GLN A 206 -2.53 -8.89 -27.53
N ARG A 207 -3.77 -9.39 -27.43
CA ARG A 207 -4.36 -9.80 -26.14
C ARG A 207 -3.45 -10.76 -25.38
N GLY A 208 -2.95 -11.81 -26.03
CA GLY A 208 -2.14 -12.84 -25.39
C GLY A 208 -0.80 -12.34 -24.83
N VAL A 209 -0.20 -11.32 -25.45
CA VAL A 209 1.01 -10.68 -24.95
C VAL A 209 0.69 -9.85 -23.72
N VAL A 210 -0.34 -8.99 -23.81
CA VAL A 210 -0.73 -8.12 -22.70
C VAL A 210 -1.13 -8.93 -21.48
N THR A 211 -1.95 -9.98 -21.63
CA THR A 211 -2.36 -10.83 -20.49
C THR A 211 -1.17 -11.56 -19.86
N SER A 212 -0.23 -12.05 -20.67
CA SER A 212 1.00 -12.67 -20.15
C SER A 212 1.88 -11.67 -19.39
N VAL A 213 2.01 -10.44 -19.89
CA VAL A 213 2.82 -9.40 -19.24
C VAL A 213 2.15 -8.92 -17.95
N VAL A 214 0.83 -8.71 -17.96
CA VAL A 214 0.05 -8.34 -16.76
C VAL A 214 0.21 -9.39 -15.67
N SER A 215 0.12 -10.69 -16.02
CA SER A 215 0.36 -11.78 -15.06
C SER A 215 1.79 -11.79 -14.53
N ALA A 216 2.78 -11.48 -15.37
CA ALA A 216 4.16 -11.37 -14.93
C ALA A 216 4.37 -10.18 -13.96
N ILE A 217 3.75 -9.03 -14.25
CA ILE A 217 3.76 -7.85 -13.38
C ILE A 217 3.14 -8.18 -12.03
N GLU A 218 1.95 -8.79 -12.01
CA GLU A 218 1.25 -9.18 -10.78
C GLU A 218 2.13 -10.06 -9.89
N ARG A 219 2.73 -11.10 -10.49
CA ARG A 219 3.60 -12.03 -9.78
C ARG A 219 4.82 -11.32 -9.19
N VAL A 220 5.49 -10.47 -9.96
CA VAL A 220 6.71 -9.77 -9.51
C VAL A 220 6.38 -8.70 -8.46
N LEU A 221 5.30 -7.94 -8.64
CA LEU A 221 4.87 -6.97 -7.63
C LEU A 221 4.49 -7.65 -6.31
N THR A 222 3.78 -8.77 -6.36
CA THR A 222 3.34 -9.49 -5.17
C THR A 222 4.49 -10.26 -4.49
N ALA A 223 5.32 -10.97 -5.26
CA ALA A 223 6.36 -11.82 -4.69
C ALA A 223 7.65 -11.06 -4.37
N ASP A 224 8.11 -10.21 -5.30
CA ASP A 224 9.38 -9.51 -5.18
C ASP A 224 9.18 -8.14 -4.50
N PHE A 225 8.32 -7.25 -5.02
CA PHE A 225 8.14 -5.91 -4.40
C PHE A 225 7.53 -5.96 -3.00
N VAL A 226 6.33 -6.53 -2.83
CA VAL A 226 5.69 -6.64 -1.49
C VAL A 226 6.53 -7.52 -0.56
N GLY A 227 7.12 -8.60 -1.09
CA GLY A 227 8.02 -9.46 -0.31
C GLY A 227 9.25 -8.73 0.22
N MET A 228 9.87 -7.86 -0.58
CA MET A 228 11.00 -7.03 -0.17
C MET A 228 10.59 -6.02 0.92
N VAL A 229 9.47 -5.32 0.73
CA VAL A 229 8.96 -4.37 1.74
C VAL A 229 8.66 -5.09 3.05
N GLN A 230 8.00 -6.25 3.00
CA GLN A 230 7.70 -7.07 4.18
C GLN A 230 8.97 -7.45 4.95
N ARG A 231 10.05 -7.81 4.26
CA ARG A 231 11.32 -8.15 4.91
C ARG A 231 12.01 -6.94 5.51
N LYS A 232 12.07 -5.82 4.79
CA LYS A 232 12.59 -4.57 5.36
C LYS A 232 11.82 -4.22 6.63
N MET A 233 10.49 -4.36 6.64
CA MET A 233 9.64 -4.14 7.82
C MET A 233 9.96 -5.09 8.98
N ARG A 234 10.18 -6.39 8.71
CA ARG A 234 10.37 -7.41 9.76
C ARG A 234 11.79 -7.49 10.29
N ASP A 235 12.77 -7.40 9.40
CA ASP A 235 14.16 -7.76 9.67
C ASP A 235 15.04 -6.51 9.87
N GLU A 236 14.75 -5.41 9.17
CA GLU A 236 15.58 -4.20 9.22
C GLU A 236 14.98 -3.10 10.11
N SER A 237 13.68 -2.81 10.00
CA SER A 237 13.04 -1.65 10.62
C SER A 237 12.02 -1.98 11.71
N PHE A 238 11.89 -3.25 12.11
CA PHE A 238 10.92 -3.65 13.12
C PHE A 238 11.14 -2.87 14.43
N PRO A 239 10.13 -2.14 14.95
CA PRO A 239 10.29 -1.24 16.09
C PRO A 239 10.35 -2.03 17.42
N LYS A 240 11.50 -2.61 17.73
CA LYS A 240 11.78 -3.30 19.00
C LYS A 240 12.56 -2.40 19.97
N PRO A 241 12.19 -2.36 21.25
CA PRO A 241 13.02 -1.75 22.29
C PRO A 241 14.38 -2.45 22.41
N LEU A 242 15.45 -1.67 22.59
CA LEU A 242 16.80 -2.20 22.86
C LEU A 242 16.96 -2.70 24.31
N VAL A 243 16.17 -2.15 25.22
CA VAL A 243 16.17 -2.48 26.66
C VAL A 243 14.76 -2.88 27.08
N SER A 244 14.65 -3.86 27.96
CA SER A 244 13.36 -4.27 28.53
C SER A 244 12.69 -3.08 29.23
N GLY A 245 11.46 -2.76 28.81
CA GLY A 245 10.71 -1.60 29.32
C GLY A 245 11.03 -0.26 28.66
N GLY A 246 11.98 -0.20 27.71
CA GLY A 246 12.30 0.99 26.94
C GLY A 246 11.38 1.20 25.72
N PHE A 247 11.61 2.31 25.02
CA PHE A 247 10.97 2.59 23.73
C PHE A 247 11.84 2.14 22.55
N PRO A 248 11.24 1.80 21.38
CA PRO A 248 12.00 1.56 20.16
C PRO A 248 12.79 2.80 19.74
N PRO A 249 13.99 2.60 19.13
CA PRO A 249 14.79 3.69 18.55
C PRO A 249 14.01 4.53 17.53
N GLU A 250 14.29 5.83 17.48
CA GLU A 250 13.62 6.79 16.58
C GLU A 250 13.82 6.42 15.11
N ASP A 251 15.05 6.07 14.72
CA ASP A 251 15.39 5.65 13.35
C ASP A 251 14.54 4.47 12.90
N LYS A 252 14.38 3.45 13.74
CA LYS A 252 13.56 2.27 13.42
C LYS A 252 12.09 2.62 13.24
N ILE A 253 11.55 3.50 14.08
CA ILE A 253 10.16 3.95 13.95
C ILE A 253 9.95 4.70 12.63
N ILE A 254 10.86 5.63 12.30
CA ILE A 254 10.79 6.39 11.05
C ILE A 254 10.88 5.46 9.84
N GLN A 255 11.87 4.57 9.81
CA GLN A 255 12.03 3.59 8.73
C GLN A 255 10.77 2.74 8.55
N PHE A 256 10.17 2.30 9.65
CA PHE A 256 8.95 1.50 9.60
C PHE A 256 7.74 2.29 9.07
N ILE A 257 7.60 3.56 9.47
CA ILE A 257 6.55 4.46 8.95
C ILE A 257 6.71 4.70 7.44
N VAL A 258 7.94 4.96 6.98
CA VAL A 258 8.23 5.18 5.55
C VAL A 258 7.83 3.96 4.71
N LEU A 259 8.07 2.74 5.20
CA LEU A 259 7.65 1.51 4.50
C LEU A 259 6.12 1.36 4.47
N ILE A 260 5.41 1.72 5.55
CA ILE A 260 3.94 1.74 5.57
C ILE A 260 3.40 2.74 4.53
N ASN A 261 3.95 3.96 4.49
CA ASN A 261 3.56 4.96 3.49
C ASN A 261 3.84 4.46 2.07
N SER A 262 4.96 3.77 1.87
CA SER A 262 5.36 3.22 0.57
C SER A 262 4.33 2.23 0.04
N LEU A 263 3.73 1.41 0.91
CA LEU A 263 2.62 0.50 0.55
C LEU A 263 1.35 1.27 0.16
N ASP A 264 0.99 2.31 0.91
CA ASP A 264 -0.18 3.14 0.65
C ASP A 264 -0.05 3.89 -0.70
N THR A 265 1.09 4.56 -0.91
CA THR A 265 1.38 5.29 -2.15
C THR A 265 1.52 4.37 -3.36
N ALA A 266 2.06 3.16 -3.18
CA ALA A 266 2.12 2.14 -4.24
C ALA A 266 0.70 1.77 -4.77
N ASN A 267 -0.29 1.65 -3.88
CA ASN A 267 -1.68 1.41 -4.29
C ASN A 267 -2.25 2.59 -5.08
N GLU A 268 -1.98 3.81 -4.64
CA GLU A 268 -2.43 5.03 -5.32
C GLU A 268 -1.83 5.14 -6.73
N TYR A 269 -0.53 4.88 -6.87
CA TYR A 269 0.16 4.91 -8.15
C TYR A 269 -0.33 3.83 -9.10
N LEU A 270 -0.47 2.58 -8.64
CA LEU A 270 -0.97 1.50 -9.49
C LEU A 270 -2.42 1.77 -9.95
N THR A 271 -3.27 2.28 -9.05
CA THR A 271 -4.65 2.69 -9.39
C THR A 271 -4.63 3.73 -10.52
N ARG A 272 -3.83 4.78 -10.39
CA ARG A 272 -3.70 5.81 -11.43
C ARG A 272 -3.20 5.26 -12.75
N ILE A 273 -2.17 4.40 -12.72
CA ILE A 273 -1.61 3.78 -13.93
C ILE A 273 -2.69 2.97 -14.65
N ILE A 274 -3.42 2.12 -13.93
CA ILE A 274 -4.43 1.24 -14.54
C ILE A 274 -5.62 2.03 -15.07
N HIS A 275 -6.15 2.98 -14.29
CA HIS A 275 -7.26 3.84 -14.72
C HIS A 275 -6.89 4.70 -15.93
N SER A 276 -5.63 5.15 -16.01
CA SER A 276 -5.14 5.88 -17.19
C SER A 276 -5.20 5.04 -18.46
N LYS A 277 -5.05 3.71 -18.35
CA LYS A 277 -5.08 2.77 -19.48
C LYS A 277 -6.47 2.23 -19.78
N THR A 278 -7.35 2.10 -18.78
CA THR A 278 -8.73 1.63 -18.98
C THR A 278 -9.71 2.72 -19.42
N GLY A 279 -9.27 3.98 -19.48
CA GLY A 279 -10.08 5.13 -19.89
C GLY A 279 -10.93 5.71 -18.75
N GLY A 280 -10.61 5.38 -17.50
CA GLY A 280 -11.38 5.77 -16.30
C GLY A 280 -11.19 7.20 -15.81
N SER A 281 -10.69 8.13 -16.64
CA SER A 281 -10.52 9.53 -16.24
C SER A 281 -11.71 10.40 -16.69
N GLU A 282 -12.84 10.26 -16.01
CA GLU A 282 -13.95 11.23 -16.09
C GLU A 282 -13.81 12.42 -15.12
N ALA A 283 -12.64 12.64 -14.50
CA ALA A 283 -12.47 13.71 -13.52
C ALA A 283 -11.15 14.49 -13.70
N ALA A 284 -11.13 15.39 -14.69
CA ALA A 284 -10.57 16.74 -14.61
C ALA A 284 -10.72 17.43 -15.96
N GLY A 285 -11.48 18.52 -16.02
CA GLY A 285 -11.67 19.31 -17.23
C GLY A 285 -10.34 19.81 -17.78
N GLY A 286 -10.07 19.48 -19.04
CA GLY A 286 -8.90 19.91 -19.77
C GLY A 286 -8.84 19.21 -21.12
N THR A 287 -9.03 19.96 -22.18
CA THR A 287 -8.83 19.55 -23.57
C THR A 287 -7.42 19.00 -23.78
N THR A 288 -7.27 17.68 -23.74
CA THR A 288 -6.17 16.97 -24.37
C THR A 288 -6.71 15.68 -24.96
N THR A 289 -6.56 15.56 -26.28
CA THR A 289 -6.74 14.35 -27.09
C THR A 289 -6.32 13.08 -26.33
N GLY A 290 -7.30 12.37 -25.77
CA GLY A 290 -7.08 11.12 -25.07
C GLY A 290 -6.60 10.07 -26.06
N GLU A 291 -5.42 9.51 -25.79
CA GLU A 291 -4.93 8.28 -26.40
C GLU A 291 -6.08 7.25 -26.45
N GLY A 292 -6.32 6.68 -27.64
CA GLY A 292 -7.49 5.89 -27.95
C GLY A 292 -7.86 4.89 -26.87
N SER A 293 -9.16 4.82 -26.54
CA SER A 293 -9.75 3.80 -25.66
C SER A 293 -9.17 2.42 -26.00
N LEU A 294 -8.97 1.52 -25.01
CA LEU A 294 -8.56 0.13 -25.25
C LEU A 294 -9.34 -0.54 -26.40
N ARG A 295 -10.59 -0.10 -26.64
CA ARG A 295 -11.42 -0.53 -27.77
C ARG A 295 -10.83 -0.22 -29.15
N GLU A 296 -10.14 0.90 -29.33
CA GLU A 296 -9.49 1.24 -30.60
C GLU A 296 -8.25 0.38 -30.85
N SER A 297 -7.56 0.04 -29.76
CA SER A 297 -6.35 -0.80 -29.73
C SER A 297 -6.66 -2.30 -29.95
N PHE A 298 -7.81 -2.79 -29.48
CA PHE A 298 -8.21 -4.21 -29.57
C PHE A 298 -9.55 -4.36 -30.29
N PRO A 299 -9.55 -4.51 -31.63
CA PRO A 299 -10.75 -4.54 -32.46
C PRO A 299 -11.37 -5.93 -32.65
N PHE A 300 -10.76 -6.97 -32.07
CA PHE A 300 -11.22 -8.35 -32.19
C PHE A 300 -12.06 -8.72 -30.97
N GLU A 301 -13.30 -9.15 -31.21
CA GLU A 301 -14.22 -9.70 -30.20
C GLU A 301 -14.23 -8.90 -28.87
N ARG A 302 -14.10 -9.63 -27.76
CA ARG A 302 -14.04 -9.11 -26.38
C ARG A 302 -12.60 -8.85 -25.92
N ASP A 303 -11.63 -8.74 -26.82
CA ASP A 303 -10.22 -8.63 -26.41
C ASP A 303 -9.97 -7.40 -25.52
N ALA A 304 -10.58 -6.26 -25.83
CA ALA A 304 -10.51 -5.05 -25.01
C ALA A 304 -11.06 -5.28 -23.58
N THR A 305 -12.15 -6.04 -23.43
CA THR A 305 -12.76 -6.31 -22.12
C THR A 305 -11.94 -7.33 -21.33
N PHE A 306 -11.34 -8.32 -21.98
CA PHE A 306 -10.41 -9.25 -21.33
C PHE A 306 -9.12 -8.57 -20.85
N VAL A 307 -8.56 -7.64 -21.64
CA VAL A 307 -7.40 -6.86 -21.23
C VAL A 307 -7.76 -5.95 -20.05
N ALA A 308 -8.88 -5.23 -20.13
CA ALA A 308 -9.36 -4.41 -19.02
C ALA A 308 -9.60 -5.24 -17.75
N SER A 309 -10.29 -6.38 -17.85
CA SER A 309 -10.53 -7.25 -16.69
C SER A 309 -9.24 -7.80 -16.09
N SER A 310 -8.22 -8.08 -16.92
CA SER A 310 -6.91 -8.55 -16.44
C SER A 310 -6.17 -7.45 -15.67
N LEU A 311 -6.24 -6.20 -16.16
CA LEU A 311 -5.67 -5.04 -15.46
C LEU A 311 -6.39 -4.78 -14.12
N GLU A 312 -7.72 -4.82 -14.10
CA GLU A 312 -8.49 -4.66 -12.86
C GLU A 312 -8.22 -5.79 -11.86
N THR A 313 -8.02 -7.03 -12.34
CA THR A 313 -7.65 -8.16 -11.49
C THR A 313 -6.27 -7.96 -10.88
N LEU A 314 -5.29 -7.48 -11.66
CA LEU A 314 -3.97 -7.08 -11.17
C LEU A 314 -4.09 -6.02 -10.06
N LEU A 315 -4.90 -4.98 -10.27
CA LEU A 315 -5.12 -3.92 -9.29
C LEU A 315 -5.71 -4.49 -7.99
N ALA A 316 -6.76 -5.31 -8.10
CA ALA A 316 -7.45 -5.89 -6.95
C ALA A 316 -6.53 -6.80 -6.14
N ASN A 317 -5.79 -7.70 -6.78
CA ASN A 317 -4.90 -8.64 -6.12
C ASN A 317 -3.72 -7.93 -5.44
N PHE A 318 -3.09 -6.98 -6.13
CA PHE A 318 -2.01 -6.18 -5.56
C PHE A 318 -2.50 -5.36 -4.36
N THR A 319 -3.62 -4.65 -4.51
CA THR A 319 -4.19 -3.81 -3.45
C THR A 319 -4.56 -4.64 -2.24
N ALA A 320 -5.14 -5.84 -2.43
CA ALA A 320 -5.47 -6.74 -1.32
C ALA A 320 -4.22 -7.13 -0.54
N LYS A 321 -3.14 -7.55 -1.22
CA LYS A 321 -1.90 -7.97 -0.55
C LYS A 321 -1.18 -6.82 0.15
N THR A 322 -1.09 -5.68 -0.51
CA THR A 322 -0.46 -4.47 0.03
C THR A 322 -1.24 -3.94 1.24
N THR A 323 -2.57 -3.98 1.18
CA THR A 323 -3.45 -3.56 2.29
C THR A 323 -3.37 -4.49 3.50
N GLU A 324 -3.26 -5.81 3.27
CA GLU A 324 -3.02 -6.80 4.33
C GLU A 324 -1.72 -6.47 5.09
N LEU A 325 -0.59 -6.35 4.37
CA LEU A 325 0.71 -6.04 4.97
C LEU A 325 0.72 -4.66 5.65
N MET A 326 0.09 -3.66 5.03
CA MET A 326 -0.06 -2.33 5.61
C MET A 326 -0.82 -2.39 6.93
N ASN A 327 -1.96 -3.10 7.00
CA ASN A 327 -2.75 -3.26 8.21
C ASN A 327 -1.97 -3.99 9.32
N GLU A 328 -1.21 -5.04 8.99
CA GLU A 328 -0.29 -5.69 9.92
C GLU A 328 0.76 -4.70 10.46
N GLY A 329 1.36 -3.90 9.57
CA GLY A 329 2.28 -2.83 9.93
C GLY A 329 1.67 -1.81 10.89
N LEU A 330 0.46 -1.33 10.60
CA LEU A 330 -0.25 -0.36 11.44
C LEU A 330 -0.55 -0.94 12.84
N GLN A 331 -0.89 -2.23 12.93
CA GLN A 331 -1.05 -2.92 14.21
C GLN A 331 0.27 -3.03 14.98
N VAL A 332 1.39 -3.32 14.31
CA VAL A 332 2.72 -3.34 14.95
C VAL A 332 3.10 -1.95 15.44
N LEU A 333 2.91 -0.91 14.62
CA LEU A 333 3.17 0.48 14.99
C LEU A 333 2.34 0.88 16.21
N PHE A 334 1.05 0.55 16.24
CA PHE A 334 0.20 0.79 17.40
C PHE A 334 0.73 0.06 18.65
N ASN A 335 1.00 -1.23 18.56
CA ASN A 335 1.35 -2.05 19.72
C ASN A 335 2.75 -1.75 20.30
N GLN A 336 3.72 -1.42 19.45
CA GLN A 336 5.12 -1.22 19.86
C GLN A 336 5.47 0.26 20.07
N VAL A 337 4.77 1.18 19.41
CA VAL A 337 5.12 2.61 19.44
C VAL A 337 4.08 3.42 20.21
N VAL A 338 2.82 3.37 19.78
CA VAL A 338 1.76 4.23 20.32
C VAL A 338 1.31 3.77 21.70
N LYS A 339 0.90 2.51 21.83
CA LYS A 339 0.35 1.92 23.06
C LYS A 339 1.28 2.01 24.27
N PRO A 340 2.61 1.71 24.17
CA PRO A 340 3.51 1.84 25.30
C PRO A 340 3.70 3.30 25.74
N ARG A 341 3.68 4.25 24.78
CA ARG A 341 3.80 5.70 25.06
C ARG A 341 2.51 6.31 25.60
N LEU A 342 1.35 5.72 25.30
CA LEU A 342 0.08 6.15 25.91
C LEU A 342 0.00 5.83 27.40
N ARG A 343 0.61 4.74 27.87
CA ARG A 343 0.57 4.37 29.30
C ARG A 343 1.07 5.48 30.24
N PRO A 344 2.27 6.07 30.05
CA PRO A 344 2.71 7.18 30.88
C PRO A 344 1.85 8.43 30.70
N VAL A 345 1.34 8.71 29.49
CA VAL A 345 0.38 9.81 29.27
C VAL A 345 -0.86 9.64 30.15
N PHE A 346 -1.42 8.43 30.23
CA PHE A 346 -2.54 8.13 31.13
C PHE A 346 -2.18 8.20 32.61
N SER A 347 -1.00 7.72 32.97
CA SER A 347 -0.53 7.77 34.36
C SER A 347 -0.40 9.21 34.84
N ASP A 348 0.11 10.11 33.99
CA ASP A 348 0.29 11.52 34.28
C ASP A 348 -1.03 12.31 34.24
N THR A 349 -1.86 12.04 33.23
CA THR A 349 -3.19 12.65 33.04
C THR A 349 -4.04 12.59 34.31
N PHE A 350 -4.04 11.44 34.97
CA PHE A 350 -4.83 11.21 36.18
C PHE A 350 -3.99 11.11 37.46
N ARG A 351 -2.77 11.63 37.42
CA ARG A 351 -1.91 11.71 38.59
C ARG A 351 -2.53 12.70 39.57
N ASP A 352 -2.59 12.32 40.84
CA ASP A 352 -3.12 13.15 41.93
C ASP A 352 -4.61 13.50 41.78
N THR A 353 -5.34 12.76 40.94
CA THR A 353 -6.79 12.95 40.75
C THR A 353 -7.59 12.03 41.67
N ASP A 354 -8.25 12.62 42.68
CA ASP A 354 -9.14 11.88 43.59
C ASP A 354 -10.61 12.22 43.30
N TYR A 355 -11.35 11.29 42.69
CA TYR A 355 -12.77 11.45 42.38
C TYR A 355 -13.70 11.19 43.58
N SER A 356 -13.16 10.90 44.76
CA SER A 356 -13.95 10.74 45.98
C SER A 356 -14.32 12.07 46.65
N PHE A 357 -13.61 13.16 46.35
CA PHE A 357 -13.86 14.46 46.95
C PHE A 357 -15.30 14.95 46.73
N THR A 358 -15.85 15.59 47.75
CA THR A 358 -17.06 16.40 47.67
C THR A 358 -16.75 17.78 47.07
N GLU A 359 -17.79 18.59 46.83
CA GLU A 359 -17.63 19.95 46.30
C GLU A 359 -16.82 20.84 47.26
N ASP A 360 -17.13 20.76 48.55
CA ASP A 360 -16.45 21.51 49.62
C ASP A 360 -14.98 21.06 49.78
N GLU A 361 -14.71 19.75 49.78
CA GLU A 361 -13.35 19.20 49.87
C GLU A 361 -12.48 19.57 48.66
N LEU A 362 -13.09 19.73 47.47
CA LEU A 362 -12.38 20.18 46.29
C LEU A 362 -12.00 21.67 46.38
N ALA A 363 -12.91 22.50 46.90
CA ALA A 363 -12.65 23.92 47.11
C ALA A 363 -11.51 24.13 48.13
N GLU A 364 -11.54 23.39 49.24
CA GLU A 364 -10.44 23.38 50.22
C GLU A 364 -9.11 22.93 49.61
N TYR A 365 -9.14 21.91 48.75
CA TYR A 365 -7.94 21.44 48.03
C TYR A 365 -7.41 22.50 47.04
N ALA A 366 -8.30 23.19 46.31
CA ALA A 366 -7.92 24.27 45.40
C ALA A 366 -7.23 25.42 46.15
N GLU A 367 -7.76 25.82 47.31
CA GLU A 367 -7.15 26.81 48.19
C GLU A 367 -5.78 26.37 48.71
N GLN A 368 -5.62 25.09 49.09
CA GLN A 368 -4.36 24.53 49.58
C GLN A 368 -3.25 24.50 48.52
N VAL A 369 -3.60 24.23 47.26
CA VAL A 369 -2.65 24.20 46.14
C VAL A 369 -2.43 25.59 45.52
N GLY A 370 -3.23 26.59 45.93
CA GLY A 370 -3.15 27.96 45.43
C GLY A 370 -3.64 28.12 43.98
N GLU A 371 -4.51 27.21 43.53
CA GLU A 371 -5.13 27.21 42.20
C GLU A 371 -6.61 27.54 42.31
N SER A 372 -7.23 28.05 41.24
CA SER A 372 -8.70 28.17 41.21
C SER A 372 -9.36 26.80 41.05
N GLU A 373 -10.59 26.65 41.53
CA GLU A 373 -11.38 25.42 41.32
C GLU A 373 -11.44 25.04 39.83
N GLU A 374 -11.59 26.02 38.93
CA GLU A 374 -11.60 25.81 37.48
C GLU A 374 -10.25 25.26 36.96
N GLN A 375 -9.12 25.73 37.48
CA GLN A 375 -7.79 25.23 37.11
C GLN A 375 -7.57 23.78 37.55
N VAL A 376 -7.99 23.46 38.78
CA VAL A 376 -7.96 22.08 39.31
C VAL A 376 -8.86 21.16 38.46
N LEU A 377 -10.03 21.67 38.06
CA LEU A 377 -10.98 20.99 37.21
C LEU A 377 -10.46 20.76 35.78
N GLU A 378 -9.70 21.70 35.21
CA GLU A 378 -9.13 21.58 33.85
C GLU A 378 -7.81 20.81 33.78
N GLN A 379 -7.26 20.41 34.93
CA GLN A 379 -5.95 19.76 35.02
C GLN A 379 -5.90 18.45 34.19
N VAL A 380 -6.92 17.61 34.27
CA VAL A 380 -7.01 16.34 33.54
C VAL A 380 -7.08 16.56 32.01
N PRO A 381 -8.01 17.37 31.48
CA PRO A 381 -8.04 17.73 30.05
C PRO A 381 -6.72 18.30 29.53
N ARG A 382 -6.10 19.24 30.26
CA ARG A 382 -4.86 19.90 29.82
C ARG A 382 -3.68 18.94 29.75
N ARG A 383 -3.49 18.11 30.78
CA ARG A 383 -2.42 17.09 30.81
C ARG A 383 -2.61 16.06 29.71
N PHE A 384 -3.85 15.59 29.50
CA PHE A 384 -4.14 14.65 28.43
C PHE A 384 -3.85 15.26 27.05
N GLU A 385 -4.35 16.47 26.78
CA GLU A 385 -4.14 17.14 25.49
C GLU A 385 -2.66 17.32 25.19
N HIS A 386 -1.89 17.79 26.18
CA HIS A 386 -0.45 17.95 26.03
C HIS A 386 0.27 16.64 25.71
N GLY A 387 0.01 15.57 26.47
CA GLY A 387 0.62 14.26 26.24
C GLY A 387 0.16 13.58 24.94
N TRP A 388 -1.10 13.77 24.57
CA TRP A 388 -1.67 13.28 23.32
C TRP A 388 -1.02 13.94 22.10
N ASP A 389 -0.89 15.27 22.13
CA ASP A 389 -0.27 16.04 21.05
C ASP A 389 1.21 15.69 20.88
N GLN A 390 1.95 15.55 21.98
CA GLN A 390 3.36 15.13 21.96
C GLN A 390 3.56 13.74 21.37
N LEU A 391 2.56 12.85 21.47
CA LEU A 391 2.61 11.52 20.91
C LEU A 391 2.17 11.48 19.44
N MET A 392 1.02 12.07 19.13
CA MET A 392 0.34 11.87 17.85
C MET A 392 0.84 12.83 16.76
N LYS A 393 1.17 14.09 17.08
CA LYS A 393 1.63 15.06 16.06
C LYS A 393 2.94 14.65 15.37
N PRO A 394 3.97 14.13 16.08
CA PRO A 394 5.17 13.60 15.44
C PRO A 394 4.93 12.46 14.46
N VAL A 395 3.97 11.58 14.78
CA VAL A 395 3.61 10.45 13.94
C VAL A 395 2.80 10.93 12.74
N ALA A 396 1.84 11.83 12.98
CA ALA A 396 0.97 12.40 11.94
C ALA A 396 1.74 13.09 10.81
N ARG A 397 2.81 13.83 11.14
CA ARG A 397 3.60 14.55 10.12
C ARG A 397 4.45 13.63 9.24
N LEU A 398 4.67 12.37 9.64
CA LEU A 398 5.44 11.41 8.87
C LEU A 398 4.57 10.48 8.04
N MET A 399 3.35 10.20 8.48
CA MET A 399 2.44 9.24 7.86
C MET A 399 1.60 9.85 6.73
N THR A 400 1.11 9.03 5.81
CA THR A 400 0.06 9.46 4.88
C THR A 400 -1.27 9.72 5.63
N PRO A 401 -2.18 10.57 5.09
CA PRO A 401 -3.45 10.85 5.75
C PRO A 401 -4.30 9.59 6.01
N HIS A 402 -4.32 8.66 5.04
CA HIS A 402 -5.06 7.41 5.15
C HIS A 402 -4.48 6.51 6.26
N THR A 403 -3.18 6.26 6.24
CA THR A 403 -2.53 5.41 7.24
C THR A 403 -2.61 6.00 8.66
N PHE A 404 -2.45 7.33 8.79
CA PHE A 404 -2.62 8.01 10.08
C PHE A 404 -4.05 7.87 10.61
N THR A 405 -5.06 8.04 9.76
CA THR A 405 -6.47 7.88 10.15
C THR A 405 -6.74 6.50 10.73
N THR A 406 -6.18 5.45 10.15
CA THR A 406 -6.32 4.08 10.64
C THR A 406 -5.62 3.87 11.99
N VAL A 407 -4.40 4.37 12.19
CA VAL A 407 -3.74 4.31 13.51
C VAL A 407 -4.51 5.09 14.56
N HIS A 408 -4.99 6.28 14.20
CA HIS A 408 -5.78 7.13 15.06
C HIS A 408 -7.06 6.41 15.52
N ASP A 409 -7.75 5.73 14.61
CA ASP A 409 -8.95 4.94 14.88
C ASP A 409 -8.69 3.72 15.79
N ILE A 410 -7.62 2.95 15.51
CA ILE A 410 -7.17 1.87 16.41
C ILE A 410 -6.87 2.40 17.80
N THR A 411 -6.20 3.55 17.87
CA THR A 411 -5.83 4.19 19.13
C THR A 411 -7.07 4.62 19.90
N ALA A 412 -8.01 5.29 19.26
CA ALA A 412 -9.25 5.73 19.88
C ALA A 412 -10.07 4.56 20.46
N ARG A 413 -10.17 3.43 19.75
CA ARG A 413 -10.82 2.21 20.27
C ARG A 413 -10.13 1.67 21.52
N TYR A 414 -8.80 1.71 21.56
CA TYR A 414 -8.05 1.32 22.75
C TYR A 414 -8.31 2.30 23.91
N LEU A 415 -8.35 3.60 23.64
CA LEU A 415 -8.64 4.62 24.64
C LEU A 415 -10.03 4.42 25.27
N ALA A 416 -11.04 4.14 24.44
CA ALA A 416 -12.40 3.88 24.92
C ALA A 416 -12.42 2.76 25.97
N ARG A 417 -11.74 1.65 25.68
CA ARG A 417 -11.62 0.50 26.62
C ARG A 417 -10.85 0.85 27.89
N VAL A 418 -9.81 1.66 27.81
CA VAL A 418 -9.03 2.08 28.98
C VAL A 418 -9.85 2.99 29.89
N LEU A 419 -10.59 3.94 29.31
CA LEU A 419 -11.48 4.84 30.06
C LEU A 419 -12.62 4.06 30.73
N GLU A 420 -13.25 3.11 30.01
CA GLU A 420 -14.27 2.23 30.55
C GLU A 420 -13.76 1.41 31.75
N GLN A 421 -12.59 0.77 31.62
CA GLN A 421 -11.98 0.01 32.71
C GLN A 421 -11.64 0.88 33.91
N ARG A 422 -11.22 2.14 33.68
CA ARG A 422 -10.93 3.08 34.76
C ARG A 422 -12.21 3.50 35.48
N ALA A 423 -13.25 3.81 34.72
CA ALA A 423 -14.57 4.16 35.26
C ALA A 423 -15.11 3.07 36.19
N TRP A 424 -14.86 1.79 35.87
CA TRP A 424 -15.37 0.67 36.69
C TRP A 424 -14.55 0.46 37.97
N LYS A 425 -13.30 0.93 38.00
CA LYS A 425 -12.38 0.78 39.15
C LYS A 425 -12.35 2.00 40.04
N SER A 426 -12.80 3.17 39.57
CA SER A 426 -12.79 4.40 40.34
C SER A 426 -13.85 4.34 41.45
N ARG A 427 -13.46 4.79 42.64
CA ARG A 427 -14.41 5.15 43.69
C ARG A 427 -14.72 6.63 43.50
N ALA A 428 -15.99 6.98 43.35
CA ALA A 428 -16.41 8.34 43.08
C ALA A 428 -17.61 8.73 43.96
N SER A 429 -17.59 9.97 44.45
CA SER A 429 -18.76 10.62 45.05
C SER A 429 -19.77 11.02 43.96
N ALA A 430 -20.98 11.43 44.32
CA ALA A 430 -21.97 11.89 43.33
C ALA A 430 -21.46 13.08 42.50
N PHE A 431 -20.72 13.99 43.13
CA PHE A 431 -20.03 15.11 42.47
C PHE A 431 -18.84 14.62 41.63
N GLY A 432 -18.07 13.67 42.16
CA GLY A 432 -16.96 13.03 41.45
C GLY A 432 -17.36 12.32 40.15
N VAL A 433 -18.57 11.75 40.08
CA VAL A 433 -19.11 11.15 38.85
C VAL A 433 -19.33 12.21 37.76
N ILE A 434 -19.85 13.38 38.13
CA ILE A 434 -20.05 14.51 37.19
C ILE A 434 -18.70 15.03 36.69
N ARG A 435 -17.71 15.15 37.59
CA ARG A 435 -16.34 15.53 37.22
C ARG A 435 -15.70 14.53 36.26
N MET A 436 -15.84 13.24 36.55
CA MET A 436 -15.34 12.15 35.70
C MET A 436 -16.01 12.17 34.32
N GLU A 437 -17.32 12.40 34.23
CA GLU A 437 -18.04 12.53 32.96
C GLU A 437 -17.51 13.70 32.13
N ARG A 438 -17.28 14.86 32.77
CA ARG A 438 -16.71 16.03 32.10
C ARG A 438 -15.30 15.75 31.59
N ASP A 439 -14.42 15.19 32.42
CA ASP A 439 -13.03 14.90 32.06
C ASP A 439 -12.97 13.90 30.89
N PHE A 440 -13.77 12.84 30.93
CA PHE A 440 -13.85 11.87 29.83
C PHE A 440 -14.41 12.49 28.56
N SER A 441 -15.41 13.36 28.66
CA SER A 441 -15.96 14.08 27.50
C SER A 441 -14.91 14.99 26.86
N SER A 442 -14.07 15.65 27.67
CA SER A 442 -12.95 16.47 27.19
C SER A 442 -11.83 15.64 26.55
N ILE A 443 -11.51 14.47 27.12
CA ILE A 443 -10.57 13.51 26.51
C ILE A 443 -11.09 13.04 25.16
N VAL A 444 -12.34 12.61 25.09
CA VAL A 444 -13.01 12.20 23.84
C VAL A 444 -13.04 13.36 22.84
N GLY A 445 -13.32 14.57 23.31
CA GLY A 445 -13.29 15.79 22.49
C GLY A 445 -11.92 16.03 21.86
N THR A 446 -10.85 15.81 22.62
CA THR A 446 -9.46 15.95 22.18
C THR A 446 -9.08 14.93 21.11
N VAL A 447 -9.43 13.66 21.32
CA VAL A 447 -9.20 12.60 20.32
C VAL A 447 -10.05 12.85 19.07
N ALA A 448 -11.30 13.30 19.23
CA ALA A 448 -12.22 13.55 18.13
C ALA A 448 -11.86 14.78 17.27
N ARG A 449 -10.97 15.68 17.72
CA ARG A 449 -10.56 16.87 16.96
C ARG A 449 -9.96 16.54 15.58
N GLY A 450 -9.48 15.31 15.36
CA GLY A 450 -8.93 14.84 14.07
C GLY A 450 -9.84 13.95 13.23
N ASN A 451 -10.92 13.38 13.78
CA ASN A 451 -11.87 12.53 13.04
C ASN A 451 -13.20 12.41 13.83
N TYR A 452 -14.27 13.01 13.31
CA TYR A 452 -15.57 13.04 13.99
C TYR A 452 -16.23 11.65 14.17
N GLY A 453 -15.91 10.68 13.31
CA GLY A 453 -16.43 9.30 13.41
C GLY A 453 -15.96 8.55 14.66
N VAL A 454 -14.86 9.03 15.27
CA VAL A 454 -14.34 8.48 16.51
C VAL A 454 -15.32 8.67 17.69
N ARG A 455 -16.16 9.70 17.66
CA ARG A 455 -17.16 9.93 18.72
C ARG A 455 -18.18 8.79 18.83
N GLU A 456 -18.54 8.15 17.72
CA GLU A 456 -19.49 7.03 17.70
C GLU A 456 -18.91 5.76 18.31
N LEU A 457 -17.59 5.55 18.18
CA LEU A 457 -16.90 4.41 18.78
C LEU A 457 -16.89 4.46 20.30
N PHE A 458 -16.76 5.66 20.87
CA PHE A 458 -16.91 5.87 22.32
C PHE A 458 -18.36 5.67 22.79
N ALA A 459 -19.35 6.00 21.95
CA ALA A 459 -20.77 5.80 22.24
C ALA A 459 -21.20 4.31 22.22
N HIS A 460 -20.65 3.50 21.30
CA HIS A 460 -20.99 2.08 21.18
C HIS A 460 -20.47 1.24 22.36
N THR A 461 -19.27 1.50 22.87
CA THR A 461 -18.77 0.86 24.10
C THR A 461 -19.66 1.14 25.32
N ALA A 462 -20.38 2.26 25.35
CA ALA A 462 -21.32 2.57 26.43
C ALA A 462 -22.69 1.85 26.29
N LEU A 463 -23.01 1.30 25.12
CA LEU A 463 -24.32 0.70 24.81
C LEU A 463 -24.35 -0.83 24.89
N ASP A 464 -23.20 -1.52 24.82
CA ASP A 464 -23.14 -2.98 24.60
C ASP A 464 -23.21 -3.85 25.87
N GLN A 465 -23.49 -3.29 27.06
CA GLN A 465 -23.77 -4.08 28.28
C GLN A 465 -24.96 -3.55 29.10
N PRO A 466 -26.21 -3.91 28.76
CA PRO A 466 -27.39 -3.44 29.48
C PRO A 466 -27.68 -4.13 30.82
N SER A 467 -26.95 -5.18 31.23
CA SER A 467 -27.47 -6.15 32.22
C SER A 467 -26.55 -6.59 33.37
N ARG A 468 -25.44 -5.88 33.67
CA ARG A 468 -24.55 -6.26 34.79
C ARG A 468 -24.04 -5.09 35.65
N PHE A 469 -24.93 -4.16 36.02
CA PHE A 469 -24.68 -3.31 37.19
C PHE A 469 -25.03 -4.08 38.47
N PRO A 470 -24.13 -4.27 39.45
CA PRO A 470 -24.54 -4.78 40.75
C PRO A 470 -25.41 -3.72 41.46
N PRO A 471 -26.48 -4.12 42.17
CA PRO A 471 -27.32 -3.18 42.89
C PRO A 471 -26.50 -2.52 44.01
N ILE A 472 -26.49 -1.19 44.02
CA ILE A 472 -25.99 -0.39 45.15
C ILE A 472 -26.83 -0.79 46.37
N ARG A 473 -26.17 -1.25 47.43
CA ARG A 473 -26.80 -1.71 48.67
C ARG A 473 -27.20 -0.48 49.49
N ASP A 474 -28.29 0.18 49.11
CA ASP A 474 -28.86 1.30 49.86
C ASP A 474 -29.57 0.80 51.12
N GLY A 475 -29.02 1.15 52.27
CA GLY A 475 -29.70 1.08 53.55
C GLY A 475 -30.73 2.20 53.67
N ARG A 476 -32.00 1.86 53.41
CA ARG A 476 -33.25 2.55 53.82
C ARG A 476 -33.36 4.06 53.50
N SER A 477 -34.26 4.42 52.59
CA SER A 477 -35.66 4.80 52.90
C SER A 477 -36.39 5.21 51.62
N ARG A 478 -37.67 4.85 51.53
CA ARG A 478 -38.55 5.04 50.37
C ARG A 478 -38.83 6.53 50.10
N ASN A 479 -38.20 7.11 49.09
CA ASN A 479 -38.82 7.97 48.06
C ASN A 479 -37.71 8.60 47.21
N GLU A 480 -37.24 7.91 46.18
CA GLU A 480 -36.69 8.57 44.99
C GLU A 480 -36.61 7.52 43.87
N ARG A 481 -37.25 7.81 42.73
CA ARG A 481 -37.25 6.96 41.54
C ARG A 481 -35.82 6.88 40.97
N PRO A 482 -35.38 5.75 40.38
CA PRO A 482 -33.96 5.47 40.19
C PRO A 482 -33.31 6.36 39.12
N ARG A 483 -32.21 7.02 39.50
CA ARG A 483 -31.35 7.88 38.67
C ARG A 483 -30.53 7.13 37.60
N THR A 484 -30.85 5.87 37.30
CA THR A 484 -30.22 5.08 36.23
C THR A 484 -30.73 5.43 34.82
N ALA A 485 -31.79 6.23 34.70
CA ALA A 485 -32.28 6.73 33.42
C ALA A 485 -31.51 7.95 32.87
N LYS A 486 -30.77 8.70 33.70
CA LYS A 486 -30.07 9.93 33.26
C LYS A 486 -28.76 9.64 32.51
N VAL A 487 -28.10 8.53 32.81
CA VAL A 487 -26.90 8.09 32.05
C VAL A 487 -27.29 7.62 30.64
N ARG A 488 -28.46 7.00 30.47
CA ARG A 488 -29.04 6.68 29.15
C ARG A 488 -29.43 7.92 28.34
N TYR A 489 -29.81 9.01 29.00
CA TYR A 489 -30.20 10.24 28.32
C TYR A 489 -29.00 11.06 27.81
N ALA A 490 -27.83 10.96 28.47
CA ALA A 490 -26.61 11.63 28.03
C ALA A 490 -26.04 11.04 26.72
N ALA A 491 -26.05 9.72 26.56
CA ALA A 491 -25.67 9.06 25.31
C ALA A 491 -26.61 9.41 24.14
N MET A 492 -27.89 9.69 24.41
CA MET A 492 -28.88 10.09 23.40
C MET A 492 -28.77 11.57 23.00
N LYS A 493 -28.32 12.45 23.91
CA LYS A 493 -28.27 13.91 23.67
C LYS A 493 -27.09 14.37 22.82
N VAL A 494 -26.04 13.54 22.69
CA VAL A 494 -24.92 13.80 21.76
C VAL A 494 -25.37 13.74 20.29
N ARG A 495 -26.50 13.09 19.99
CA ARG A 495 -27.10 13.05 18.64
C ARG A 495 -27.95 14.28 18.29
N GLN A 496 -28.33 15.14 19.26
CA GLN A 496 -29.28 16.24 19.06
C GLN A 496 -28.65 17.65 19.04
N ARG A 497 -27.33 17.76 18.98
CA ARG A 497 -26.63 19.05 18.74
C ARG A 497 -25.84 19.00 17.44
N GLN A 498 -26.56 18.84 16.33
CA GLN A 498 -26.13 19.28 15.01
C GLN A 498 -27.00 20.50 14.65
N PRO A 499 -26.44 21.67 14.28
CA PRO A 499 -27.15 22.59 13.42
C PRO A 499 -27.12 22.03 11.97
N PRO A 500 -28.07 22.44 11.11
CA PRO A 500 -28.19 21.94 9.74
C PRO A 500 -26.94 22.19 8.87
#